data_AF-A0A699X1J0-F1
#
_entry.id   AF-A0A699X1J0-F1
#
_cell.length_a   1.000
_cell.length_b   1.000
_cell.length_c   1.000
_cell.angle_alpha   90.00
_cell.angle_beta   90.00
_cell.angle_gamma   90.00
#
_symmetry.space_group_name_H-M   'P 1'
#
loop_
_entity.id
_entity.type
_entity.pdbx_description
1 polymer ?
#
loop_
_entity_poly.entity_id
_entity_poly.type
_entity_poly.pdbx_seq_one_letter_code
_entity_poly.pdbx_strand_id
1 'polypeptide(L)'
;RYQTLSGRSAVSIESFQRADATYKTAQANGAKAQASMLASQRQLDVIATQKQQARAALQQAKAERDMARLNVGYTELRAPVDGVIGNRRARVGAYAAAGTQLISVVPAKG
;
A
#
# COMPACT_ATOMS: atom_id res chain seq x y z
N ARG A 1 -27.00 -0.47 -74.51
CA ARG A 1 -28.21 -0.44 -73.62
C ARG A 1 -28.09 -1.33 -72.36
N TYR A 2 -27.15 -2.29 -72.29
CA TYR A 2 -26.91 -3.13 -71.11
C TYR A 2 -25.90 -2.56 -70.07
N GLN A 3 -25.03 -1.63 -70.47
CA GLN A 3 -23.99 -1.06 -69.60
C GLN A 3 -24.52 -0.06 -68.56
N THR A 4 -25.71 0.51 -68.75
CA THR A 4 -26.30 1.50 -67.83
C THR A 4 -27.07 0.87 -66.67
N LEU A 5 -27.41 -0.41 -66.75
CA LEU A 5 -28.09 -1.14 -65.67
C LEU A 5 -27.09 -1.79 -64.70
N SER A 6 -25.93 -2.25 -65.18
CA SER A 6 -24.88 -2.80 -64.30
C SER A 6 -24.30 -1.73 -63.37
N GLY A 7 -24.14 -0.48 -63.84
CA GLY A 7 -23.64 0.63 -63.02
C GLY A 7 -24.54 0.98 -61.82
N ARG A 8 -25.87 0.89 -61.95
CA ARG A 8 -26.80 1.19 -60.85
C ARG A 8 -26.88 0.08 -59.79
N SER A 9 -26.87 -1.19 -60.20
CA SER A 9 -26.80 -2.33 -59.26
C SER A 9 -25.43 -2.43 -58.59
N ALA A 10 -24.34 -2.19 -59.32
CA ALA A 10 -22.99 -2.24 -58.75
C ALA A 10 -22.76 -1.17 -57.68
N VAL A 11 -23.26 0.06 -57.90
CA VAL A 11 -23.16 1.15 -56.92
C VAL A 11 -23.90 0.83 -55.62
N SER A 12 -25.04 0.12 -55.69
CA SER A 12 -25.78 -0.29 -54.47
C SER A 12 -25.06 -1.41 -53.69
N ILE A 13 -24.40 -2.33 -54.39
CA ILE A 13 -23.65 -3.43 -53.74
C ILE A 13 -22.39 -2.88 -53.07
N GLU A 14 -21.65 -2.01 -53.75
CA GLU A 14 -20.42 -1.41 -53.20
C GLU A 14 -20.72 -0.52 -51.99
N SER A 15 -21.80 0.28 -52.03
CA SER A 15 -22.20 1.13 -50.91
C SER A 15 -22.66 0.31 -49.70
N PHE A 16 -23.40 -0.79 -49.92
CA PHE A 16 -23.76 -1.72 -48.85
C PHE A 16 -22.52 -2.40 -48.23
N GLN A 17 -21.61 -2.91 -49.05
CA GLN A 17 -20.37 -3.54 -48.58
C GLN A 17 -19.50 -2.55 -47.79
N ARG A 18 -19.41 -1.30 -48.24
CA ARG A 18 -18.69 -0.24 -47.53
C ARG A 18 -19.34 0.05 -46.18
N ALA A 19 -20.67 0.18 -46.12
CA ALA A 19 -21.40 0.42 -44.88
C ALA A 19 -21.25 -0.75 -43.89
N ASP A 20 -21.35 -2.00 -44.36
CA ASP A 20 -21.14 -3.21 -43.55
C ASP A 20 -19.70 -3.28 -43.00
N ALA A 21 -18.71 -2.99 -43.84
CA ALA A 21 -17.31 -2.92 -43.41
C ALA A 21 -17.10 -1.82 -42.36
N THR A 22 -17.65 -0.62 -42.58
CA THR A 22 -17.58 0.48 -41.60
C THR A 22 -18.25 0.11 -40.28
N TYR A 23 -19.42 -0.54 -40.32
CA TYR A 23 -20.13 -1.01 -39.13
C TYR A 23 -19.30 -2.03 -38.34
N LYS A 24 -18.77 -3.06 -39.01
CA LYS A 24 -17.88 -4.07 -38.39
C LYS A 24 -16.63 -3.43 -37.78
N THR A 25 -16.05 -2.44 -38.47
CA THR A 25 -14.86 -1.73 -37.96
C THR A 25 -15.20 -0.90 -36.73
N ALA A 26 -16.33 -0.20 -36.73
CA ALA A 26 -16.81 0.55 -35.57
C ALA A 26 -17.10 -0.37 -34.37
N GLN A 27 -17.72 -1.52 -34.60
CA GLN A 27 -17.96 -2.53 -33.56
C GLN A 27 -16.65 -3.05 -32.96
N ALA A 28 -15.67 -3.40 -33.81
CA ALA A 28 -14.35 -3.85 -33.36
C ALA A 28 -13.60 -2.77 -32.56
N ASN A 29 -13.69 -1.50 -33.00
CA ASN A 29 -13.12 -0.37 -32.27
C ASN A 29 -13.78 -0.16 -30.90
N GLY A 30 -15.11 -0.33 -30.81
CA GLY A 30 -15.84 -0.28 -29.55
C GLY A 30 -15.40 -1.39 -28.59
N ALA A 31 -15.31 -2.63 -29.07
CA ALA A 31 -14.82 -3.76 -28.28
C ALA A 31 -13.37 -3.55 -27.80
N LYS A 32 -12.50 -3.01 -28.66
CA LYS A 32 -11.12 -2.65 -28.31
C LYS A 32 -11.08 -1.58 -27.22
N ALA A 33 -11.86 -0.50 -27.36
CA ALA A 33 -11.92 0.57 -26.37
C ALA A 33 -12.40 0.06 -25.01
N GLN A 34 -13.40 -0.82 -25.01
CA GLN A 34 -13.91 -1.44 -23.79
C GLN A 34 -12.87 -2.35 -23.13
N ALA A 35 -12.14 -3.15 -23.91
CA ALA A 35 -11.04 -3.96 -23.39
C ALA A 35 -9.91 -3.11 -22.80
N SER A 36 -9.54 -2.00 -23.46
CA SER A 36 -8.56 -1.05 -22.93
C SER A 36 -9.02 -0.40 -21.63
N MET A 37 -10.30 -0.02 -21.53
CA MET A 37 -10.88 0.53 -20.30
C MET A 37 -10.83 -0.48 -19.14
N LEU A 38 -11.20 -1.74 -19.39
CA LEU A 38 -11.07 -2.83 -18.41
C LEU A 38 -9.61 -3.06 -17.97
N ALA A 39 -8.66 -3.01 -18.90
CA ALA A 39 -7.25 -3.15 -18.58
C ALA A 39 -6.75 -2.00 -17.68
N SER A 40 -7.12 -0.76 -18.01
CA SER A 40 -6.81 0.42 -17.19
C SER A 40 -7.44 0.33 -15.80
N GLN A 41 -8.69 -0.15 -15.68
CA GLN A 41 -9.34 -0.33 -14.39
C GLN A 41 -8.59 -1.36 -13.52
N ARG A 42 -8.22 -2.51 -14.10
CA ARG A 42 -7.41 -3.51 -13.37
C ARG A 42 -6.07 -2.95 -12.93
N GLN A 43 -5.44 -2.11 -13.75
CA GLN A 43 -4.17 -1.48 -13.38
C GLN A 43 -4.34 -0.50 -12.21
N LEU A 44 -5.46 0.22 -12.14
CA LEU A 44 -5.80 1.04 -10.97
C LEU A 44 -5.98 0.19 -9.71
N ASP A 45 -6.61 -0.98 -9.81
CA ASP A 45 -6.81 -1.88 -8.68
C ASP A 45 -5.47 -2.44 -8.16
N VAL A 46 -4.55 -2.77 -9.06
CA VAL A 46 -3.18 -3.17 -8.70
C VAL A 46 -2.45 -2.05 -7.99
N ILE A 47 -2.50 -0.82 -8.51
CA ILE A 47 -1.87 0.35 -7.88
C ILE A 47 -2.49 0.64 -6.51
N ALA A 48 -3.81 0.51 -6.38
CA ALA A 48 -4.52 0.67 -5.11
C ALA A 48 -4.05 -0.36 -4.07
N THR A 49 -3.86 -1.61 -4.50
CA THR A 49 -3.34 -2.70 -3.66
C THR A 49 -1.89 -2.43 -3.24
N GLN A 50 -1.02 -2.01 -4.17
CA GLN A 50 0.37 -1.65 -3.85
C GLN A 50 0.44 -0.49 -2.86
N LYS A 51 -0.43 0.52 -3.01
CA LYS A 51 -0.54 1.64 -2.07
C LYS A 51 -0.97 1.18 -0.67
N GLN A 52 -1.89 0.23 -0.57
CA GLN A 52 -2.29 -0.36 0.71
C GLN A 52 -1.11 -1.10 1.38
N GLN A 53 -0.37 -1.91 0.61
CA GLN A 53 0.81 -2.61 1.10
C GLN A 53 1.90 -1.64 1.59
N ALA A 54 2.20 -0.60 0.82
CA ALA A 54 3.17 0.42 1.22
C ALA A 54 2.76 1.16 2.51
N ARG A 55 1.47 1.45 2.67
CA ARG A 55 0.94 2.03 3.93
C ARG A 55 1.09 1.09 5.11
N ALA A 56 0.82 -0.20 4.93
CA ALA A 56 0.99 -1.20 5.97
C ALA A 56 2.46 -1.31 6.40
N ALA A 57 3.39 -1.40 5.43
CA ALA A 57 4.83 -1.42 5.69
C ALA A 57 5.30 -0.16 6.45
N LEU A 58 4.78 1.02 6.09
CA LEU A 58 5.07 2.26 6.81
C LEU A 58 4.59 2.21 8.27
N GLN A 59 3.40 1.68 8.52
CA GLN A 59 2.89 1.57 9.90
C GLN A 59 3.71 0.56 10.72
N GLN A 60 4.10 -0.56 10.12
CA GLN A 60 4.98 -1.53 10.76
C GLN A 60 6.32 -0.88 11.14
N ALA A 61 6.97 -0.18 10.21
CA ALA A 61 8.25 0.49 10.47
C ALA A 61 8.13 1.57 11.56
N LYS A 62 7.00 2.28 11.63
CA LYS A 62 6.73 3.23 12.73
C LYS A 62 6.61 2.51 14.07
N ALA A 63 5.88 1.40 14.12
CA ALA A 63 5.73 0.61 15.34
C ALA A 63 7.09 0.05 15.81
N GLU A 64 7.91 -0.47 14.90
CA GLU A 64 9.28 -0.94 15.21
C GLU A 64 10.16 0.19 15.76
N ARG A 65 10.09 1.39 15.16
CA ARG A 65 10.79 2.58 15.67
C ARG A 65 10.30 2.95 17.08
N ASP A 66 9.00 2.91 17.32
CA ASP A 66 8.42 3.28 18.61
C ASP A 66 8.79 2.24 19.68
N MET A 67 8.84 0.95 19.35
CA MET A 67 9.41 -0.10 20.22
C MET A 67 10.90 0.16 20.51
N ALA A 68 11.70 0.49 19.51
CA ALA A 68 13.11 0.81 19.71
C ALA A 68 13.28 2.04 20.64
N ARG A 69 12.43 3.06 20.48
CA ARG A 69 12.40 4.23 21.38
C ARG A 69 12.04 3.83 22.82
N LEU A 70 11.05 2.95 23.01
CA LEU A 70 10.70 2.44 24.33
C LEU A 70 11.85 1.64 24.94
N ASN A 71 12.53 0.79 24.17
CA ASN A 71 13.69 0.04 24.65
C ASN A 71 14.82 0.96 25.11
N VAL A 72 15.08 2.05 24.39
CA VAL A 72 16.03 3.08 24.84
C VAL A 72 15.52 3.75 26.13
N GLY A 73 14.24 4.09 26.21
CA GLY A 73 13.64 4.62 27.44
C GLY A 73 13.77 3.68 28.64
N TYR A 74 13.64 2.37 28.44
CA TYR A 74 13.82 1.36 29.49
C TYR A 74 15.26 1.22 29.97
N THR A 75 16.25 1.79 29.26
CA THR A 75 17.61 1.91 29.78
C THR A 75 17.75 3.02 30.84
N GLU A 76 16.79 3.94 30.90
CA GLU A 76 16.69 4.95 31.94
C GLU A 76 15.77 4.47 33.07
N LEU A 77 16.36 4.02 34.17
CA LEU A 77 15.61 3.66 35.38
C LEU A 77 15.28 4.91 36.19
N ARG A 78 13.99 5.25 36.28
CA ARG A 78 13.46 6.34 37.13
C ARG A 78 12.80 5.77 38.38
N ALA A 79 12.89 6.50 39.50
CA ALA A 79 12.23 6.10 40.74
C ALA A 79 10.69 6.23 40.58
N PRO A 80 9.91 5.20 40.95
CA PRO A 80 8.45 5.26 40.85
C PRO A 80 7.80 6.07 41.97
N VAL A 81 8.51 6.30 43.08
CA VAL A 81 8.04 7.01 44.27
C VAL A 81 9.17 7.83 44.88
N ASP A 82 8.81 8.91 45.58
CA ASP A 82 9.75 9.71 46.36
C ASP A 82 10.23 8.92 47.59
N GLY A 83 11.54 8.76 47.71
CA GLY A 83 12.13 7.90 48.73
C GLY A 83 13.64 7.96 48.79
N VAL A 84 14.21 7.25 49.75
CA VAL A 84 15.66 7.10 49.91
C VAL A 84 16.11 5.83 49.18
N ILE A 85 17.18 5.97 48.39
CA ILE A 85 17.79 4.83 47.70
C ILE A 85 18.55 3.96 48.72
N GLY A 86 18.13 2.70 48.86
CA GLY A 86 18.82 1.65 49.61
C GLY A 86 19.50 0.62 48.71
N ASN A 87 20.57 0.01 49.20
CA ASN A 87 21.23 -1.17 48.61
C ASN A 87 21.62 -1.01 47.11
N ARG A 88 22.43 0.02 46.81
CA ARG A 88 22.96 0.29 45.47
C ARG A 88 24.00 -0.75 45.08
N ARG A 89 23.60 -1.78 44.34
CA ARG A 89 24.51 -2.78 43.74
C ARG A 89 24.93 -2.42 42.32
N ALA A 90 24.27 -1.45 41.69
CA ALA A 90 24.69 -0.90 40.40
C ALA A 90 26.08 -0.24 40.48
N ARG A 91 27.02 -0.71 39.64
CA ARG A 91 28.33 -0.11 39.42
C ARG A 91 28.45 0.31 37.95
N VAL A 92 29.09 1.45 37.71
CA VAL A 92 29.38 1.92 36.35
C VAL A 92 30.25 0.86 35.64
N GLY A 93 29.84 0.44 34.45
CA GLY A 93 30.54 -0.57 33.65
C GLY A 93 30.12 -2.02 33.93
N ALA A 94 29.25 -2.28 34.91
CA ALA A 94 28.69 -3.62 35.12
C ALA A 94 27.51 -3.88 34.17
N TYR A 95 27.45 -5.08 33.58
CA TYR A 95 26.34 -5.51 32.75
C TYR A 95 25.09 -5.77 33.59
N ALA A 96 23.98 -5.11 33.24
CA ALA A 96 22.70 -5.25 33.92
C ALA A 96 21.75 -6.13 33.08
N ALA A 97 21.51 -7.37 33.53
CA ALA A 97 20.50 -8.24 32.94
C ALA A 97 19.09 -7.87 33.42
N ALA A 98 18.09 -8.00 32.55
CA ALA A 98 16.69 -7.79 32.89
C ALA A 98 16.28 -8.67 34.10
N GLY A 99 15.63 -8.07 35.10
CA GLY A 99 15.22 -8.75 36.33
C GLY A 99 16.25 -8.72 37.47
N THR A 100 17.47 -8.21 37.24
CA THR A 100 18.44 -8.02 38.33
C THR A 100 18.03 -6.84 39.21
N GLN A 101 17.83 -7.07 40.51
CA GLN A 101 17.54 -5.98 41.45
C GLN A 101 18.81 -5.17 41.74
N LEU A 102 18.94 -4.03 41.07
CA LEU A 102 20.13 -3.17 41.16
C LEU A 102 20.02 -2.08 42.24
N ILE A 103 18.80 -1.64 42.54
CA ILE A 103 18.48 -0.53 43.44
C ILE A 103 17.17 -0.85 44.18
N SER A 104 17.06 -0.47 45.45
CA SER A 104 15.79 -0.48 46.20
C SER A 104 15.43 0.96 46.58
N VAL A 105 14.17 1.38 46.39
CA VAL A 105 13.68 2.69 46.83
C VAL A 105 12.79 2.48 48.05
N VAL A 106 13.12 3.14 49.16
CA VAL A 106 12.33 3.11 50.40
C VAL A 106 11.55 4.42 50.50
N PRO A 107 10.20 4.41 50.57
CA PRO A 107 9.40 5.63 50.63
C PRO A 107 9.79 6.51 51.82
N ALA A 108 9.87 7.83 51.61
CA ALA A 108 10.23 8.78 52.68
C ALA A 108 9.08 9.04 53.68
N LYS A 109 7.87 8.58 53.36
CA LYS A 109 6.71 8.61 54.25
C LYS A 109 5.91 7.31 54.09
N GLY A 110 5.85 6.56 55.19
CA GLY A 110 4.85 5.55 55.51
C GLY A 110 4.22 5.92 56.83
#